data_AF-A0A1G2H5C7-F1
#
_entry.id   AF-A0A1G2H5C7-F1
#
_cell.length_a   1.000
_cell.length_b   1.000
_cell.length_c   1.000
_cell.angle_alpha   90.00
_cell.angle_beta   90.00
_cell.angle_gamma   90.00
#
_symmetry.space_group_name_H-M   'P 1'
#
loop_
_entity.id
_entity.type
_entity.pdbx_description
1 polymer ?
#
loop_
_entity_poly.entity_id
_entity_poly.type
_entity_poly.pdbx_seq_one_letter_code
_entity_poly.pdbx_strand_id
1 'polypeptide(L)'
;MILFLNAVVILLGFIASVFGKKFGLITGWKSGYVAIVSGIFLAFLIFMIFNTDHAKLFIIFGIMGMALEAAVDFFYKAISRERLFAYKHLTIFGYGSILSFPFWGAAGIMFYAIGDLIK
;
A
#
# COMPACT_ATOMS: atom_id res chain seq x y z
N MET A 1 19.57 -3.51 -6.99
CA MET A 1 19.75 -3.32 -5.52
C MET A 1 18.43 -3.06 -4.78
N ILE A 2 17.53 -2.23 -5.31
CA ILE A 2 16.26 -1.83 -4.64
C ILE A 2 15.23 -2.98 -4.52
N LEU A 3 15.04 -3.79 -5.58
CA LEU A 3 14.19 -4.99 -5.50
C LEU A 3 14.73 -6.02 -4.51
N PHE A 4 16.05 -6.13 -4.40
CA PHE A 4 16.69 -7.02 -3.43
C PHE A 4 16.41 -6.55 -2.00
N LEU A 5 16.47 -5.24 -1.73
CA LEU A 5 16.16 -4.68 -0.41
C LEU A 5 14.68 -4.88 -0.04
N ASN A 6 13.75 -4.65 -0.98
CA ASN A 6 12.32 -4.89 -0.78
C ASN A 6 12.02 -6.38 -0.59
N ALA A 7 12.63 -7.25 -1.40
CA ALA A 7 12.51 -8.69 -1.25
C ALA A 7 13.04 -9.14 0.12
N VAL A 8 14.16 -8.59 0.59
CA VAL A 8 14.72 -8.84 1.92
C VAL A 8 13.78 -8.38 3.01
N VAL A 9 13.14 -7.20 2.90
CA VAL A 9 12.18 -6.76 3.92
C VAL A 9 10.89 -7.59 3.89
N ILE A 10 10.38 -7.94 2.71
CA ILE A 10 9.24 -8.87 2.58
C ILE A 10 9.60 -10.21 3.24
N LEU A 11 10.81 -10.71 2.99
CA LEU A 11 11.33 -11.94 3.60
C LEU A 11 11.45 -11.80 5.12
N LEU A 12 11.96 -10.67 5.62
CA LEU A 12 12.12 -10.40 7.05
C LEU A 12 10.77 -10.22 7.76
N GLY A 13 9.80 -9.56 7.13
CA GLY A 13 8.42 -9.44 7.61
C GLY A 13 7.71 -10.79 7.61
N PHE A 14 7.94 -11.60 6.59
CA PHE A 14 7.46 -12.99 6.53
C PHE A 14 8.10 -13.84 7.63
N ILE A 15 9.43 -13.78 7.80
CA ILE A 15 10.18 -14.48 8.86
C ILE A 15 9.68 -14.01 10.23
N ALA A 16 9.55 -12.72 10.48
CA ALA A 16 9.03 -12.17 11.74
C ALA A 16 7.58 -12.64 12.02
N SER A 17 6.75 -12.79 10.99
CA SER A 17 5.38 -13.31 11.14
C SER A 17 5.37 -14.82 11.49
N VAL A 18 6.24 -15.60 10.86
CA VAL A 18 6.38 -17.06 11.09
C VAL A 18 6.98 -17.32 12.47
N PHE A 19 8.04 -16.59 12.83
CA PHE A 19 8.69 -16.70 14.14
C PHE A 19 7.81 -16.13 15.26
N GLY A 20 7.14 -15.00 15.04
CA GLY A 20 6.20 -14.43 16.02
C GLY A 20 5.04 -15.38 16.33
N LYS A 21 4.57 -16.16 15.35
CA LYS A 21 3.58 -17.22 15.58
C LYS A 21 4.18 -18.41 16.35
N LYS A 22 5.42 -18.80 16.05
CA LYS A 22 6.15 -19.89 16.75
C LYS A 22 6.43 -19.56 18.24
N PHE A 23 6.68 -18.30 18.57
CA PHE A 23 6.96 -17.82 19.93
C PHE A 23 5.71 -17.33 20.69
N GLY A 24 4.51 -17.47 20.12
CA GLY A 24 3.26 -17.07 20.78
C GLY A 24 3.01 -15.55 20.84
N LEU A 25 3.86 -14.74 20.19
CA LEU A 25 3.75 -13.28 20.11
C LEU A 25 2.65 -12.82 19.14
N ILE A 26 2.33 -13.65 18.14
CA ILE A 26 1.33 -13.39 17.10
C ILE A 26 0.24 -14.46 17.23
N THR A 27 -0.87 -14.09 17.88
CA THR A 27 -1.93 -15.01 18.30
C THR A 27 -2.93 -15.41 17.21
N GLY A 28 -2.82 -14.89 15.98
CA GLY A 28 -3.77 -15.21 14.90
C GLY A 28 -3.30 -14.87 13.49
N TRP A 29 -3.97 -15.44 12.49
CA TRP A 29 -3.69 -15.19 11.06
C TRP A 29 -3.86 -13.72 10.68
N LYS A 30 -4.79 -13.01 11.34
CA LYS A 30 -5.00 -11.58 11.17
C LYS A 30 -3.80 -10.75 11.65
N SER A 31 -3.17 -11.13 12.76
CA SER A 31 -2.00 -10.40 13.28
C SER A 31 -0.73 -10.70 12.48
N GLY A 32 -0.58 -11.90 11.92
CA GLY A 32 0.51 -12.22 10.99
C GLY A 32 0.42 -11.42 9.68
N TYR A 33 -0.77 -11.31 9.10
CA TYR A 33 -0.98 -10.51 7.89
C TYR A 33 -0.72 -9.02 8.14
N VAL A 34 -1.19 -8.47 9.26
CA VAL A 34 -0.93 -7.08 9.64
C VAL A 34 0.57 -6.83 9.81
N ALA A 35 1.33 -7.75 10.41
CA ALA A 35 2.77 -7.61 10.58
C ALA A 35 3.53 -7.59 9.24
N ILE A 36 3.14 -8.44 8.28
CA ILE A 36 3.75 -8.46 6.95
C ILE A 36 3.44 -7.16 6.20
N VAL A 37 2.16 -6.76 6.15
CA VAL A 37 1.73 -5.55 5.42
C VAL A 37 2.36 -4.30 6.03
N SER A 38 2.40 -4.19 7.37
CA SER A 38 3.03 -3.07 8.06
C SER A 38 4.55 -3.05 7.92
N GLY A 39 5.22 -4.21 7.86
CA GLY A 39 6.66 -4.28 7.60
C GLY A 39 7.03 -3.82 6.18
N ILE A 40 6.25 -4.22 5.18
CA ILE A 40 6.41 -3.75 3.78
C ILE A 40 6.18 -2.24 3.72
N PHE A 41 5.12 -1.76 4.38
CA PHE A 41 4.78 -0.35 4.43
C PHE A 41 5.85 0.48 5.15
N LEU A 42 6.44 -0.04 6.23
CA LEU A 42 7.50 0.63 6.99
C LEU A 42 8.81 0.72 6.20
N ALA A 43 9.25 -0.35 5.53
CA ALA A 43 10.45 -0.24 4.69
C ALA A 43 10.26 0.68 3.49
N PHE A 44 9.06 0.69 2.95
CA PHE A 44 8.69 1.64 1.92
C PHE A 44 8.77 3.09 2.43
N LEU A 45 8.28 3.37 3.65
CA LEU A 45 8.43 4.66 4.30
C LEU A 45 9.90 5.02 4.58
N ILE A 46 10.72 4.07 5.03
CA ILE A 46 12.14 4.28 5.25
C ILE A 46 12.83 4.66 3.93
N PHE A 47 12.51 3.97 2.82
CA PHE A 47 13.04 4.29 1.50
C PHE A 47 12.68 5.70 1.04
N MET A 48 11.46 6.16 1.29
CA MET A 48 10.98 7.50 0.98
C MET A 48 11.76 8.61 1.69
N ILE A 49 12.22 8.37 2.92
CA ILE A 49 12.97 9.35 3.72
C ILE A 49 14.35 9.62 3.11
N PHE A 50 14.97 8.62 2.48
CA PHE A 50 16.32 8.76 1.91
C PHE A 50 16.36 9.35 0.49
N ASN A 51 15.22 9.57 -0.16
CA ASN A 51 15.18 10.12 -1.52
C ASN A 51 13.97 11.05 -1.75
N THR A 52 14.24 12.35 -1.77
CA THR A 52 13.24 13.44 -1.88
C THR A 52 12.44 13.41 -3.19
N ASP A 53 12.98 12.88 -4.28
CA ASP A 53 12.23 12.78 -5.54
C ASP A 53 11.20 11.65 -5.51
N HIS A 54 11.49 10.57 -4.77
CA HIS A 54 10.52 9.50 -4.56
C HIS A 54 9.38 9.99 -3.66
N ALA A 55 9.66 10.79 -2.63
CA ALA A 55 8.61 11.40 -1.81
C ALA A 55 7.61 12.24 -2.63
N LYS A 56 8.09 13.00 -3.63
CA LYS A 56 7.21 13.74 -4.56
C LYS A 56 6.35 12.78 -5.39
N LEU A 57 6.95 11.75 -5.97
CA LEU A 57 6.24 10.75 -6.78
C LEU A 57 5.17 10.03 -5.96
N PHE A 58 5.45 9.67 -4.71
CA PHE A 58 4.46 9.08 -3.81
C PHE A 58 3.24 9.95 -3.62
N ILE A 59 3.44 11.23 -3.34
CA ILE A 59 2.34 12.17 -3.14
C ILE A 59 1.53 12.29 -4.43
N ILE A 60 2.19 12.43 -5.58
CA ILE A 60 1.53 12.53 -6.87
C ILE A 60 0.69 11.27 -7.14
N PHE A 61 1.28 10.08 -7.02
CA PHE A 61 0.58 8.82 -7.25
C PHE A 61 -0.52 8.55 -6.21
N GLY A 62 -0.32 8.95 -4.96
CA GLY A 62 -1.33 8.87 -3.91
C GLY A 62 -2.57 9.71 -4.24
N ILE A 63 -2.37 10.97 -4.65
CA ILE A 63 -3.46 11.86 -5.06
C ILE A 63 -4.15 11.32 -6.31
N MET A 64 -3.37 10.97 -7.34
CA MET A 64 -3.91 10.45 -8.60
C MET A 64 -4.70 9.15 -8.40
N GLY A 65 -4.17 8.23 -7.58
CA GLY A 65 -4.82 6.95 -7.28
C GLY A 65 -6.13 7.12 -6.52
N MET A 66 -6.17 8.00 -5.51
CA MET A 66 -7.44 8.33 -4.84
C MET A 66 -8.46 8.99 -5.78
N ALA A 67 -8.01 9.88 -6.66
CA ALA A 67 -8.89 10.53 -7.63
C ALA A 67 -9.47 9.50 -8.62
N LEU A 68 -8.65 8.54 -9.08
CA LEU A 68 -9.09 7.43 -9.91
C LEU A 68 -10.03 6.49 -9.17
N GLU A 69 -9.73 6.13 -7.92
CA GLU A 69 -10.60 5.30 -7.08
C GLU A 69 -11.99 5.94 -6.95
N ALA A 70 -12.04 7.24 -6.66
CA ALA A 70 -13.29 7.99 -6.55
C ALA A 70 -14.04 8.07 -7.89
N ALA A 71 -13.33 8.30 -8.99
CA ALA A 71 -13.93 8.34 -10.32
C ALA A 71 -14.51 6.96 -10.72
N VAL A 72 -13.77 5.89 -10.48
CA VAL A 72 -14.22 4.51 -10.76
C VAL A 72 -15.43 4.15 -9.91
N ASP A 73 -15.42 4.46 -8.60
CA ASP A 73 -16.58 4.20 -7.74
C ASP A 73 -17.81 5.01 -8.18
N PHE A 74 -17.59 6.27 -8.59
CA PHE A 74 -18.65 7.12 -9.12
C PHE A 74 -19.30 6.54 -10.38
N PHE A 75 -18.49 6.16 -11.38
CA PHE A 75 -19.01 5.55 -12.61
C PHE A 75 -19.67 4.20 -12.34
N TYR A 76 -19.05 3.38 -11.49
CA TYR A 76 -19.62 2.09 -11.12
C TYR A 76 -20.99 2.26 -10.47
N LYS A 77 -21.12 3.15 -9.49
CA LYS A 77 -22.38 3.45 -8.83
C LYS A 77 -23.44 4.00 -9.78
N ALA A 78 -23.04 4.80 -10.78
CA ALA A 78 -23.96 5.29 -11.80
C ALA A 78 -24.56 4.14 -12.64
N ILE A 79 -23.79 3.08 -12.89
CA ILE A 79 -24.19 1.94 -13.74
C ILE A 79 -24.91 0.86 -12.91
N SER A 80 -24.31 0.40 -11.82
CA SER A 80 -24.79 -0.74 -11.03
C SER A 80 -25.78 -0.34 -9.93
N ARG A 81 -25.88 0.95 -9.61
CA ARG A 81 -26.56 1.50 -8.41
C ARG A 81 -25.99 1.00 -7.08
N GLU A 82 -24.87 0.29 -7.10
CA GLU A 82 -24.15 -0.21 -5.93
C GLU A 82 -22.77 0.46 -5.84
N ARG A 83 -22.15 0.48 -4.64
CA ARG A 83 -20.78 0.99 -4.50
C ARG A 83 -19.79 -0.13 -4.75
N LEU A 84 -18.72 0.18 -5.48
CA LEU A 84 -17.62 -0.75 -5.69
C LEU A 84 -16.76 -0.83 -4.42
N PHE A 85 -16.51 0.32 -3.81
CA PHE A 85 -15.71 0.41 -2.60
C PHE A 85 -16.56 0.86 -1.40
N ALA A 86 -16.85 -0.10 -0.51
CA ALA A 86 -17.59 0.15 0.73
C ALA A 86 -16.62 0.37 1.90
N TYR A 87 -16.10 1.60 2.03
CA TYR A 87 -15.27 1.97 3.17
C TYR A 87 -16.13 2.30 4.41
N LYS A 88 -15.76 1.77 5.58
CA LYS A 88 -16.45 2.05 6.86
C LYS A 88 -15.85 3.22 7.64
N HIS A 89 -14.57 3.53 7.40
CA HIS A 89 -13.81 4.53 8.15
C HIS A 89 -13.01 5.43 7.22
N LEU A 90 -12.79 6.68 7.64
CA LEU A 90 -11.98 7.68 6.94
C LEU A 90 -12.38 7.85 5.46
N THR A 91 -13.68 7.81 5.18
CA THR A 91 -14.23 7.90 3.83
C THR A 91 -14.21 9.34 3.32
N ILE A 92 -13.82 9.54 2.07
CA ILE A 92 -13.84 10.84 1.40
C ILE A 92 -15.07 10.88 0.49
N PHE A 93 -16.06 11.69 0.86
CA PHE A 93 -17.34 11.86 0.14
C PHE A 93 -18.09 10.55 -0.18
N GLY A 94 -17.73 9.45 0.47
CA GLY A 94 -18.28 8.12 0.23
C GLY A 94 -17.78 7.39 -1.03
N TYR A 95 -16.85 7.97 -1.79
CA TYR A 95 -16.32 7.39 -3.04
C TYR A 95 -14.87 6.88 -2.92
N GLY A 96 -14.19 7.16 -1.80
CA GLY A 96 -12.84 6.68 -1.53
C GLY A 96 -12.51 6.71 -0.04
N SER A 97 -11.29 6.34 0.33
CA SER A 97 -10.78 6.45 1.71
C SER A 97 -9.42 7.14 1.79
N ILE A 98 -9.19 7.96 2.81
CA ILE A 98 -7.85 8.50 3.09
C ILE A 98 -6.86 7.34 3.33
N LEU A 99 -7.34 6.21 3.83
CA LEU A 99 -6.51 5.02 4.02
C LEU A 99 -6.02 4.42 2.70
N SER A 100 -6.62 4.72 1.55
CA SER A 100 -6.13 4.22 0.26
C SER A 100 -4.96 5.04 -0.29
N PHE A 101 -4.82 6.30 0.13
CA PHE A 101 -3.68 7.17 -0.22
C PHE A 101 -2.30 6.48 -0.09
N PRO A 102 -1.95 5.90 1.08
CA PRO A 102 -0.67 5.25 1.25
C PRO A 102 -0.46 4.05 0.31
N PHE A 103 -1.52 3.30 0.00
CA PHE A 103 -1.42 2.16 -0.91
C PHE A 103 -1.22 2.60 -2.36
N TRP A 104 -1.92 3.65 -2.80
CA TRP A 104 -1.77 4.21 -4.14
C TRP A 104 -0.39 4.85 -4.35
N GLY A 105 0.08 5.64 -3.39
CA GLY A 105 1.42 6.21 -3.43
C GLY A 105 2.50 5.12 -3.48
N ALA A 106 2.31 4.04 -2.71
CA ALA A 106 3.23 2.90 -2.71
C ALA A 106 3.25 2.16 -4.04
N ALA A 107 2.07 1.84 -4.57
CA ALA A 107 1.94 1.18 -5.86
C ALA A 107 2.59 2.00 -6.99
N GLY A 108 2.39 3.32 -7.00
CA GLY A 108 2.98 4.21 -8.01
C GLY A 108 4.50 4.20 -8.01
N ILE A 109 5.14 4.23 -6.83
CA ILE A 109 6.59 4.09 -6.73
C ILE A 109 7.06 2.70 -7.17
N MET A 110 6.32 1.64 -6.81
CA MET A 110 6.66 0.30 -7.27
C MET A 110 6.66 0.22 -8.79
N PHE A 111 5.65 0.78 -9.46
CA PHE A 111 5.60 0.84 -10.92
C PHE A 111 6.70 1.72 -11.53
N TYR A 112 7.02 2.86 -10.90
CA TYR A 112 8.14 3.70 -11.32
C TYR A 112 9.47 2.93 -11.26
N ALA A 113 9.75 2.25 -10.15
CA ALA A 113 10.96 1.47 -9.96
C ALA A 113 11.05 0.26 -10.91
N ILE A 114 9.92 -0.38 -11.23
CA ILE A 114 9.87 -1.45 -12.24
C ILE A 114 10.17 -0.87 -13.63
N GLY A 115 9.58 0.28 -13.97
CA GLY A 115 9.80 0.94 -15.25
C GLY A 115 11.24 1.41 -15.46
N ASP A 116 11.91 1.82 -14.38
CA ASP A 116 13.33 2.19 -14.41
C ASP A 116 14.24 0.97 -14.61
N LEU A 117 13.85 -0.19 -14.07
CA LEU A 117 14.61 -1.44 -14.20
C LEU A 117 14.54 -2.07 -15.60
N ILE A 118 13.43 -1.86 -16.32
CA ILE A 118 13.20 -2.47 -17.65
C ILE A 118 13.91 -1.68 -18.76
N LYS A 119 14.37 -0.45 -18.48
CA LYS A 119 15.18 0.35 -19.40
C LYS A 119 16.62 -0.13 -19.45
#